data_AF-A0A009ZGK3-F1
#
_entry.id   AF-A0A009ZGK3-F1
#
_cell.length_a   1.000
_cell.length_b   1.000
_cell.length_c   1.000
_cell.angle_alpha   90.00
_cell.angle_beta   90.00
_cell.angle_gamma   90.00
#
_symmetry.space_group_name_H-M   'P 1'
#
loop_
_entity.id
_entity.type
_entity.pdbx_description
1 polymer ?
#
loop_
_entity_poly.entity_id
_entity_poly.type
_entity_poly.pdbx_seq_one_letter_code
_entity_poly.pdbx_strand_id
1 'polypeptide(L)'
;MQQSPTYTTASNPNDNTTKFGTSSSQILSGLLNISAPLCTSGCGKDPYNGFTSDPNSSKTTGLIIPSLRADYNVPASTVSGNRMKSVVIQGVETTKIQDMNLTYDSGSLHVNLNQCVEAAFICAVKDTTFTMQAVITGVKAKINFEENMGYVHKLPLSGGGFYLGLQNQAIHWPGAASDDIALPGWWMSFANPVDLGVLNTPEGYTVDFSSAYPQIANALSVALSQNPTSISGNESLEALFTGGIKKDMGTINLSGQPPALINLTSVPLSNAAQGVVPNCYGGLKFC
;
A
#
# COMPACT_ATOMS: atom_id res chain seq x y z
N MET A 1 15.13 20.94 -19.67
CA MET A 1 14.16 19.86 -19.35
C MET A 1 14.72 19.13 -18.14
N GLN A 2 14.28 19.50 -16.94
CA GLN A 2 14.72 18.84 -15.71
C GLN A 2 13.86 17.57 -15.59
N GLN A 3 14.47 16.39 -15.67
CA GLN A 3 13.74 15.13 -15.48
C GLN A 3 13.08 15.17 -14.10
N SER A 4 11.78 14.84 -14.04
CA SER A 4 11.12 14.66 -12.75
C SER A 4 11.86 13.57 -11.98
N PRO A 5 12.33 13.84 -10.76
CA PRO A 5 13.03 12.83 -9.96
C PRO A 5 12.10 11.65 -9.70
N THR A 6 12.59 10.44 -9.99
CA THR A 6 11.93 9.19 -9.59
C THR A 6 12.39 8.84 -8.19
N TYR A 7 11.43 8.68 -7.30
CA TYR A 7 11.65 8.33 -5.91
C TYR A 7 11.34 6.86 -5.69
N THR A 8 12.01 6.24 -4.73
CA THR A 8 11.87 4.82 -4.41
C THR A 8 11.69 4.66 -2.91
N THR A 9 10.71 3.86 -2.51
CA THR A 9 10.56 3.38 -1.12
C THR A 9 10.53 1.86 -1.11
N ALA A 10 11.11 1.24 -0.09
CA ALA A 10 11.05 -0.21 0.13
C ALA A 10 10.32 -0.50 1.46
N SER A 11 9.36 -1.43 1.46
CA SER A 11 8.89 -2.08 2.70
C SER A 11 9.88 -3.19 3.12
N ASN A 12 9.81 -3.68 4.37
CA ASN A 12 10.82 -4.54 5.03
C ASN A 12 10.98 -5.97 4.44
N PRO A 13 12.21 -6.52 4.34
CA PRO A 13 12.43 -7.95 4.09
C PRO A 13 12.30 -8.84 5.33
N ASN A 14 12.15 -8.27 6.55
CA ASN A 14 12.25 -8.97 7.83
C ASN A 14 11.17 -8.65 8.87
N ASP A 15 10.05 -8.01 8.52
CA ASP A 15 8.93 -7.96 9.47
C ASP A 15 8.02 -9.16 9.26
N ASN A 16 8.47 -10.30 9.77
CA ASN A 16 7.70 -11.53 9.80
C ASN A 16 6.45 -11.41 10.72
N THR A 17 6.13 -10.21 11.25
CA THR A 17 5.03 -9.98 12.19
C THR A 17 3.76 -9.41 11.56
N THR A 18 3.84 -8.64 10.47
CA THR A 18 2.63 -8.10 9.79
C THR A 18 2.09 -9.08 8.76
N LYS A 19 1.13 -9.91 9.19
CA LYS A 19 0.48 -10.91 8.34
C LYS A 19 -0.81 -10.38 7.72
N PHE A 20 -0.98 -10.61 6.43
CA PHE A 20 -2.21 -10.32 5.72
C PHE A 20 -3.27 -11.41 5.94
N GLY A 21 -4.54 -11.02 6.01
CA GLY A 21 -5.67 -11.94 6.14
C GLY A 21 -5.96 -12.39 7.57
N THR A 22 -5.35 -11.75 8.58
CA THR A 22 -5.62 -12.01 10.01
C THR A 22 -6.53 -10.95 10.65
N SER A 23 -7.09 -10.04 9.85
CA SER A 23 -8.01 -8.99 10.30
C SER A 23 -9.35 -9.08 9.55
N SER A 24 -10.44 -8.69 10.20
CA SER A 24 -11.79 -8.65 9.62
C SER A 24 -11.91 -7.71 8.41
N SER A 25 -10.99 -6.77 8.24
CA SER A 25 -10.92 -5.89 7.07
C SER A 25 -10.12 -6.48 5.90
N GLN A 26 -9.48 -7.65 6.08
CA GLN A 26 -8.58 -8.27 5.12
C GLN A 26 -9.14 -9.60 4.59
N ILE A 27 -10.46 -9.67 4.43
CA ILE A 27 -11.16 -10.86 3.98
C ILE A 27 -10.96 -11.03 2.47
N LEU A 28 -10.48 -12.20 2.07
CA LEU A 28 -10.48 -12.65 0.68
C LEU A 28 -11.74 -13.44 0.38
N SER A 29 -12.29 -13.24 -0.81
CA SER A 29 -13.37 -14.08 -1.36
C SER A 29 -13.11 -14.36 -2.83
N GLY A 30 -13.72 -15.42 -3.35
CA GLY A 30 -13.57 -15.78 -4.75
C GLY A 30 -14.45 -16.94 -5.15
N LEU A 31 -14.26 -17.40 -6.39
CA LEU A 31 -14.99 -18.55 -6.93
C LEU A 31 -14.05 -19.73 -7.14
N LEU A 32 -14.57 -20.94 -6.92
CA LEU A 32 -13.88 -22.20 -7.12
C LEU A 32 -14.57 -23.02 -8.21
N ASN A 33 -13.77 -23.54 -9.12
CA ASN A 33 -14.17 -24.58 -10.06
C ASN A 33 -13.64 -25.92 -9.55
N ILE A 34 -14.43 -26.62 -8.75
CA ILE A 34 -14.04 -27.89 -8.15
C ILE A 34 -14.45 -29.03 -9.09
N SER A 35 -13.49 -29.86 -9.47
CA SER A 35 -13.73 -31.12 -10.19
C SER A 35 -13.23 -32.27 -9.32
N ALA A 36 -14.18 -33.01 -8.78
CA ALA A 36 -13.98 -34.08 -7.82
C ALA A 36 -14.82 -35.30 -8.24
N PRO A 37 -14.25 -36.52 -8.29
CA PRO A 37 -15.03 -37.74 -8.49
C PRO A 37 -16.16 -37.85 -7.46
N LEU A 38 -17.33 -38.36 -7.88
CA LEU A 38 -18.51 -38.57 -7.02
C LEU A 38 -19.11 -37.31 -6.38
N CYS A 39 -18.66 -36.13 -6.80
CA CYS A 39 -19.23 -34.89 -6.30
C CYS A 39 -20.64 -34.67 -6.85
N THR A 40 -21.60 -34.48 -5.94
CA THR A 40 -23.03 -34.34 -6.25
C THR A 40 -23.53 -32.90 -6.12
N SER A 41 -22.84 -32.05 -5.34
CA SER A 41 -23.19 -30.64 -5.11
C SER A 41 -21.97 -29.83 -4.67
N GLY A 42 -21.99 -28.51 -4.87
CA GLY A 42 -20.91 -27.58 -4.47
C GLY A 42 -19.64 -27.66 -5.33
N CYS A 43 -19.71 -28.32 -6.48
CA CYS A 43 -18.64 -28.48 -7.46
C CYS A 43 -19.13 -28.18 -8.88
N GLY A 44 -18.21 -28.16 -9.83
CA GLY A 44 -18.50 -27.82 -11.23
C GLY A 44 -18.52 -26.32 -11.49
N LYS A 45 -19.13 -25.95 -12.62
CA LYS A 45 -19.01 -24.61 -13.21
C LYS A 45 -20.24 -23.71 -13.06
N ASP A 46 -21.40 -24.26 -12.68
CA ASP A 46 -22.64 -23.47 -12.70
C ASP A 46 -23.62 -23.85 -11.57
N PRO A 47 -23.81 -22.97 -10.58
CA PRO A 47 -22.91 -21.86 -10.23
C PRO A 47 -21.58 -22.40 -9.67
N TYR A 48 -20.49 -21.66 -9.87
CA TYR A 48 -19.26 -21.91 -9.12
C TYR A 48 -19.52 -21.75 -7.62
N ASN A 49 -18.88 -22.60 -6.80
CA ASN A 49 -18.94 -22.45 -5.36
C ASN A 49 -18.04 -21.29 -4.93
N GLY A 50 -18.55 -20.40 -4.09
CA GLY A 50 -17.76 -19.30 -3.54
C GLY A 50 -16.98 -19.72 -2.31
N PHE A 51 -15.95 -18.95 -1.97
CA PHE A 51 -15.28 -19.05 -0.67
C PHE A 51 -15.09 -17.67 -0.06
N THR A 52 -14.95 -17.64 1.26
CA THR A 52 -14.64 -16.45 2.06
C THR A 52 -13.65 -16.82 3.16
N SER A 53 -12.53 -16.10 3.26
CA SER A 53 -11.55 -16.33 4.31
C SER A 53 -12.08 -15.93 5.68
N ASP A 54 -11.71 -16.69 6.71
CA ASP A 54 -12.04 -16.42 8.11
C ASP A 54 -10.79 -15.98 8.89
N PRO A 55 -10.62 -14.66 9.11
CA PRO A 55 -9.48 -14.13 9.86
C PRO A 55 -9.53 -14.50 11.35
N ASN A 56 -10.68 -14.90 11.91
CA ASN A 56 -10.82 -15.23 13.33
C ASN A 56 -10.56 -16.71 13.64
N SER A 57 -10.45 -17.55 12.61
CA SER A 57 -10.17 -18.97 12.80
C SER A 57 -8.74 -19.17 13.31
N SER A 58 -8.58 -20.04 14.31
CA SER A 58 -7.26 -20.46 14.79
C SER A 58 -6.42 -21.21 13.74
N LYS A 59 -7.05 -21.63 12.63
CA LYS A 59 -6.40 -22.26 11.48
C LYS A 59 -5.83 -21.25 10.48
N THR A 60 -6.20 -19.97 10.60
CA THR A 60 -5.63 -18.89 9.77
C THR A 60 -4.29 -18.48 10.35
N THR A 61 -3.21 -18.76 9.61
CA THR A 61 -1.86 -18.33 10.01
C THR A 61 -1.53 -16.94 9.47
N GLY A 62 -2.26 -16.48 8.45
CA GLY A 62 -2.01 -15.25 7.72
C GLY A 62 -0.94 -15.41 6.64
N LEU A 63 -0.94 -14.52 5.65
CA LEU A 63 0.04 -14.50 4.57
C LEU A 63 1.14 -13.48 4.90
N ILE A 64 2.38 -13.92 4.93
CA ILE A 64 3.57 -13.08 4.98
C ILE A 64 3.70 -12.41 3.62
N ILE A 65 3.52 -11.08 3.60
CA ILE A 65 3.70 -10.28 2.41
C ILE A 65 5.16 -9.86 2.34
N PRO A 66 5.88 -10.14 1.23
CA PRO A 66 7.26 -9.72 1.11
C PRO A 66 7.38 -8.20 1.06
N SER A 67 8.55 -7.71 1.47
CA SER A 67 9.18 -6.47 1.01
C SER A 67 8.82 -6.10 -0.43
N LEU A 68 8.26 -4.91 -0.65
CA LEU A 68 7.99 -4.36 -1.98
C LEU A 68 8.63 -3.00 -2.15
N ARG A 69 9.18 -2.81 -3.34
CA ARG A 69 9.65 -1.53 -3.82
C ARG A 69 8.52 -0.81 -4.57
N ALA A 70 8.30 0.46 -4.25
CA ALA A 70 7.42 1.35 -4.99
C ALA A 70 8.19 2.55 -5.52
N ASP A 71 8.06 2.80 -6.83
CA ASP A 71 8.56 3.98 -7.51
C ASP A 71 7.41 4.97 -7.76
N TYR A 72 7.68 6.27 -7.60
CA TYR A 72 6.69 7.34 -7.79
C TYR A 72 7.35 8.65 -8.22
N ASN A 73 6.54 9.54 -8.81
CA ASN A 73 6.94 10.89 -9.18
C ASN A 73 6.10 11.90 -8.40
N VAL A 74 6.74 12.69 -7.55
CA VAL A 74 6.07 13.74 -6.78
C VAL A 74 5.85 14.96 -7.68
N PRO A 75 4.62 15.46 -7.85
CA PRO A 75 4.37 16.67 -8.61
C PRO A 75 4.93 17.90 -7.88
N ALA A 76 5.36 18.90 -8.65
CA ALA A 76 5.67 20.21 -8.10
C ALA A 76 4.44 20.76 -7.35
N SER A 77 4.62 21.14 -6.09
CA SER A 77 3.54 21.67 -5.24
C SER A 77 3.96 23.00 -4.62
N THR A 78 3.03 23.97 -4.66
CA THR A 78 3.14 25.21 -3.88
C THR A 78 2.68 24.90 -2.46
N VAL A 79 3.49 25.28 -1.48
CA VAL A 79 3.15 25.17 -0.06
C VAL A 79 3.04 26.58 0.49
N SER A 80 1.83 26.99 0.85
CA SER A 80 1.54 28.35 1.33
C SER A 80 0.63 28.27 2.56
N GLY A 81 0.95 29.06 3.58
CA GLY A 81 0.17 29.10 4.82
C GLY A 81 0.89 29.79 5.98
N ASN A 82 0.14 30.19 7.00
CA ASN A 82 0.68 30.87 8.17
C ASN A 82 1.10 29.86 9.24
N ARG A 83 2.39 29.83 9.62
CA ARG A 83 2.95 28.94 10.66
C ARG A 83 2.63 27.46 10.41
N MET A 84 2.89 26.99 9.19
CA MET A 84 2.73 25.58 8.83
C MET A 84 3.65 24.71 9.70
N LYS A 85 3.10 23.60 10.24
CA LYS A 85 3.87 22.59 10.97
C LYS A 85 4.17 21.36 10.12
N SER A 86 3.38 21.15 9.08
CA SER A 86 3.51 20.05 8.13
C SER A 86 3.18 20.53 6.71
N VAL A 87 3.67 19.77 5.74
CA VAL A 87 3.36 19.86 4.32
C VAL A 87 2.59 18.61 3.94
N VAL A 88 1.47 18.80 3.24
CA VAL A 88 0.63 17.70 2.78
C VAL A 88 0.63 17.67 1.25
N ILE A 89 1.04 16.55 0.66
CA ILE A 89 1.00 16.30 -0.78
C ILE A 89 0.14 15.06 -1.01
N GLN A 90 -1.02 15.24 -1.64
CA GLN A 90 -2.00 14.16 -1.81
C GLN A 90 -1.98 13.59 -3.22
N GLY A 91 -2.35 12.30 -3.33
CA GLY A 91 -2.65 11.66 -4.60
C GLY A 91 -1.44 11.42 -5.49
N VAL A 92 -0.24 11.27 -4.92
CA VAL A 92 0.96 10.90 -5.68
C VAL A 92 0.82 9.48 -6.18
N GLU A 93 0.66 9.30 -7.49
CA GLU A 93 0.52 7.97 -8.07
C GLU A 93 1.87 7.26 -8.18
N THR A 94 1.88 5.97 -7.82
CA THR A 94 3.03 5.10 -8.07
C THR A 94 3.18 4.85 -9.57
N THR A 95 4.40 5.00 -10.08
CA THR A 95 4.74 4.64 -11.47
C THR A 95 4.95 3.14 -11.60
N LYS A 96 5.51 2.49 -10.57
CA LYS A 96 5.73 1.05 -10.52
C LYS A 96 5.69 0.57 -9.08
N ILE A 97 5.04 -0.57 -8.86
CA ILE A 97 5.20 -1.37 -7.64
C ILE A 97 5.77 -2.71 -8.08
N GLN A 98 6.75 -3.22 -7.34
CA GLN A 98 7.32 -4.54 -7.57
C GLN A 98 6.24 -5.63 -7.42
N ASP A 99 6.33 -6.69 -8.23
CA ASP A 99 5.43 -7.83 -8.14
C ASP A 99 5.58 -8.54 -6.79
N MET A 100 4.44 -8.92 -6.20
CA MET A 100 4.40 -9.69 -4.94
C MET A 100 4.47 -11.18 -5.26
N ASN A 101 5.52 -11.83 -4.77
CA ASN A 101 5.68 -13.28 -4.87
C ASN A 101 5.24 -13.94 -3.55
N LEU A 102 4.14 -14.67 -3.59
CA LEU A 102 3.68 -15.53 -2.51
C LEU A 102 4.13 -16.96 -2.79
N THR A 103 4.67 -17.61 -1.76
CA THR A 103 5.08 -19.02 -1.81
C THR A 103 4.21 -19.83 -0.86
N TYR A 104 4.27 -21.15 -0.92
CA TYR A 104 3.57 -21.99 0.06
C TYR A 104 4.01 -21.76 1.50
N ASP A 105 5.22 -21.22 1.71
CA ASP A 105 5.75 -20.89 3.04
C ASP A 105 5.30 -19.50 3.52
N SER A 106 4.62 -18.72 2.66
CA SER A 106 4.03 -17.43 3.06
C SER A 106 2.93 -17.61 4.10
N GLY A 107 2.35 -18.81 4.24
CA GLY A 107 1.32 -19.13 5.23
C GLY A 107 0.00 -19.52 4.60
N SER A 108 -1.05 -19.46 5.41
CA SER A 108 -2.35 -20.05 5.08
C SER A 108 -3.53 -19.23 5.60
N LEU A 109 -4.63 -19.29 4.86
CA LEU A 109 -5.91 -18.70 5.23
C LEU A 109 -6.93 -19.81 5.42
N HIS A 110 -7.63 -19.80 6.55
CA HIS A 110 -8.82 -20.62 6.67
C HIS A 110 -9.94 -20.00 5.83
N VAL A 111 -10.70 -20.81 5.10
CA VAL A 111 -11.79 -20.34 4.25
C VAL A 111 -13.04 -21.18 4.48
N ASN A 112 -14.18 -20.51 4.44
CA ASN A 112 -15.49 -21.12 4.42
C ASN A 112 -16.01 -21.15 2.99
N LEU A 113 -16.58 -22.28 2.59
CA LEU A 113 -17.23 -22.42 1.28
C LEU A 113 -18.70 -21.99 1.40
N ASN A 114 -19.21 -21.29 0.37
CA ASN A 114 -20.60 -20.82 0.34
C ASN A 114 -21.58 -22.00 0.35
N GLN A 115 -21.24 -23.07 -0.36
CA GLN A 115 -21.98 -24.33 -0.36
C GLN A 115 -21.07 -25.47 0.10
N CYS A 116 -21.67 -26.49 0.75
CA CYS A 116 -20.89 -27.67 1.06
C CYS A 116 -20.57 -28.43 -0.23
N VAL A 117 -19.33 -28.90 -0.37
CA VAL A 117 -18.95 -29.86 -1.40
C VAL A 117 -19.44 -31.23 -0.93
N GLU A 118 -20.40 -31.79 -1.66
CA GLU A 118 -21.00 -33.07 -1.32
C GLU A 118 -20.44 -34.18 -2.19
N ALA A 119 -20.11 -35.32 -1.57
CA ALA A 119 -19.80 -36.56 -2.26
C ALA A 119 -20.78 -37.62 -1.80
N ALA A 120 -21.44 -38.30 -2.75
CA ALA A 120 -22.49 -39.28 -2.46
C ALA A 120 -23.57 -38.76 -1.49
N PHE A 121 -24.03 -37.51 -1.67
CA PHE A 121 -25.06 -36.84 -0.85
C PHE A 121 -24.69 -36.57 0.62
N ILE A 122 -23.41 -36.69 0.97
CA ILE A 122 -22.90 -36.30 2.30
C ILE A 122 -22.08 -35.03 2.15
N CYS A 123 -22.35 -34.05 3.00
CA CYS A 123 -21.54 -32.84 3.11
C CYS A 123 -20.13 -33.22 3.57
N ALA A 124 -19.17 -33.06 2.66
CA ALA A 124 -17.85 -33.62 2.83
C ALA A 124 -16.79 -32.50 3.07
N VAL A 125 -16.98 -31.29 2.50
CA VAL A 125 -16.20 -30.09 2.89
C VAL A 125 -17.09 -28.85 2.95
N LYS A 126 -17.05 -28.14 4.08
CA LYS A 126 -17.70 -26.83 4.25
C LYS A 126 -16.70 -25.71 4.56
N ASP A 127 -15.57 -26.04 5.15
CA ASP A 127 -14.44 -25.17 5.42
C ASP A 127 -13.14 -25.91 5.16
N THR A 128 -12.07 -25.17 4.86
CA THR A 128 -10.76 -25.75 4.61
C THR A 128 -9.66 -24.70 4.76
N THR A 129 -8.40 -25.11 4.74
CA THR A 129 -7.26 -24.19 4.82
C THR A 129 -6.64 -24.05 3.44
N PHE A 130 -6.52 -22.83 2.94
CA PHE A 130 -5.87 -22.50 1.67
C PHE A 130 -4.43 -22.11 1.92
N THR A 131 -3.52 -22.86 1.31
CA THR A 131 -2.09 -22.54 1.18
C THR A 131 -1.82 -22.29 -0.29
N MET A 132 -1.35 -21.11 -0.65
CA MET A 132 -1.23 -20.72 -2.05
C MET A 132 0.17 -20.23 -2.39
N GLN A 133 0.59 -20.48 -3.62
CA GLN A 133 1.65 -19.72 -4.26
C GLN A 133 1.04 -18.91 -5.41
N ALA A 134 1.51 -17.68 -5.58
CA ALA A 134 0.98 -16.75 -6.57
C ALA A 134 1.99 -15.64 -6.86
N VAL A 135 1.92 -15.09 -8.08
CA VAL A 135 2.60 -13.83 -8.43
C VAL A 135 1.53 -12.76 -8.65
N ILE A 136 1.44 -11.79 -7.74
CA ILE A 136 0.49 -10.69 -7.86
C ILE A 136 1.19 -9.51 -8.54
N THR A 137 0.64 -9.08 -9.67
CA THR A 137 1.23 -8.08 -10.57
C THR A 137 0.31 -6.89 -10.75
N GLY A 138 0.85 -5.76 -11.21
CA GLY A 138 0.05 -4.60 -11.63
C GLY A 138 -0.62 -3.85 -10.48
N VAL A 139 -0.14 -4.02 -9.24
CA VAL A 139 -0.61 -3.23 -8.09
C VAL A 139 -0.29 -1.76 -8.31
N LYS A 140 -1.26 -0.90 -8.05
CA LYS A 140 -1.12 0.56 -8.11
C LYS A 140 -1.43 1.13 -6.74
N ALA A 141 -0.76 2.20 -6.36
CA ALA A 141 -1.08 2.96 -5.16
C ALA A 141 -1.13 4.46 -5.42
N LYS A 142 -1.92 5.14 -4.60
CA LYS A 142 -1.93 6.59 -4.43
C LYS A 142 -1.36 6.88 -3.05
N ILE A 143 -0.34 7.71 -3.00
CA ILE A 143 0.36 8.04 -1.78
C ILE A 143 0.01 9.47 -1.39
N ASN A 144 -0.45 9.65 -0.17
CA ASN A 144 -0.55 10.94 0.48
C ASN A 144 0.64 11.08 1.43
N PHE A 145 1.43 12.12 1.25
CA PHE A 145 2.52 12.48 2.16
C PHE A 145 2.03 13.56 3.12
N GLU A 146 2.24 13.35 4.41
CA GLU A 146 2.14 14.36 5.45
C GLU A 146 3.48 14.45 6.17
N GLU A 147 4.30 15.39 5.74
CA GLU A 147 5.66 15.57 6.24
C GLU A 147 5.69 16.76 7.20
N ASN A 148 6.17 16.56 8.43
CA ASN A 148 6.46 17.69 9.29
C ASN A 148 7.54 18.57 8.63
N MET A 149 7.49 19.90 8.77
CA MET A 149 8.47 20.78 8.10
C MET A 149 9.94 20.49 8.50
N GLY A 150 10.17 19.90 9.68
CA GLY A 150 11.49 19.40 10.08
C GLY A 150 12.01 18.22 9.25
N TYR A 151 11.16 17.63 8.41
CA TYR A 151 11.43 16.52 7.50
C TYR A 151 11.44 16.96 6.03
N VAL A 152 11.27 18.24 5.70
CA VAL A 152 11.44 18.70 4.32
C VAL A 152 12.92 18.57 3.91
N HIS A 153 13.19 17.67 2.98
CA HIS A 153 14.55 17.14 2.72
C HIS A 153 15.42 18.05 1.85
N LYS A 154 14.84 18.86 0.96
CA LYS A 154 15.58 19.78 0.11
C LYS A 154 14.70 20.94 -0.37
N LEU A 155 15.22 22.16 -0.23
CA LEU A 155 14.68 23.33 -0.88
C LEU A 155 15.72 23.80 -1.90
N PRO A 156 15.53 23.53 -3.20
CA PRO A 156 16.49 23.95 -4.21
C PRO A 156 16.48 25.48 -4.34
N LEU A 157 17.48 26.14 -3.75
CA LEU A 157 17.66 27.60 -3.82
C LEU A 157 18.33 28.07 -5.12
N SER A 158 18.77 27.14 -5.98
CA SER A 158 19.39 27.46 -7.26
C SER A 158 18.32 27.76 -8.32
N GLY A 159 18.38 28.95 -8.95
CA GLY A 159 17.60 29.26 -10.14
C GLY A 159 16.24 29.94 -9.93
N GLY A 160 15.91 30.36 -8.70
CA GLY A 160 14.68 31.09 -8.37
C GLY A 160 14.85 31.99 -7.13
N GLY A 161 13.94 32.96 -6.96
CA GLY A 161 13.96 33.92 -5.84
C GLY A 161 13.65 33.26 -4.49
N PHE A 162 14.46 33.59 -3.49
CA PHE A 162 14.18 33.37 -2.06
C PHE A 162 13.82 34.71 -1.44
N TYR A 163 12.65 34.79 -0.81
CA TYR A 163 12.18 36.01 -0.17
C TYR A 163 11.97 35.74 1.31
N LEU A 164 12.70 36.46 2.15
CA LEU A 164 12.45 36.55 3.59
C LEU A 164 12.21 38.01 3.92
N GLY A 165 11.01 38.32 4.38
CA GLY A 165 10.60 39.70 4.64
C GLY A 165 9.74 39.81 5.88
N LEU A 166 9.80 41.00 6.50
CA LEU A 166 8.82 41.46 7.47
C LEU A 166 7.93 42.49 6.77
N GLN A 167 6.64 42.21 6.67
CA GLN A 167 5.67 43.10 6.03
C GLN A 167 4.46 43.37 6.92
N ASN A 168 3.87 44.55 6.77
CA ASN A 168 2.66 44.95 7.51
C ASN A 168 1.36 44.76 6.70
N GLN A 169 1.47 44.27 5.47
CA GLN A 169 0.34 44.07 4.56
C GLN A 169 0.54 42.80 3.75
N ALA A 170 -0.54 42.27 3.18
CA ALA A 170 -0.45 41.15 2.26
C ALA A 170 0.27 41.60 0.97
N ILE A 171 1.33 40.89 0.57
CA ILE A 171 2.13 41.22 -0.61
C ILE A 171 2.24 39.98 -1.49
N HIS A 172 1.97 40.16 -2.79
CA HIS A 172 2.29 39.16 -3.82
C HIS A 172 3.62 39.56 -4.47
N TRP A 173 4.63 38.69 -4.40
CA TRP A 173 5.94 38.99 -4.95
C TRP A 173 5.94 38.81 -6.47
N PRO A 174 6.57 39.70 -7.25
CA PRO A 174 6.63 39.55 -8.71
C PRO A 174 7.26 38.22 -9.12
N GLY A 175 6.55 37.44 -9.92
CA GLY A 175 7.00 36.11 -10.39
C GLY A 175 6.68 34.95 -9.45
N ALA A 176 6.09 35.19 -8.28
CA ALA A 176 5.56 34.15 -7.40
C ALA A 176 4.27 33.54 -7.98
N ALA A 177 3.97 32.30 -7.59
CA ALA A 177 2.71 31.64 -7.94
C ALA A 177 1.51 32.48 -7.46
N SER A 178 0.36 32.39 -8.13
CA SER A 178 -0.80 33.24 -7.81
C SER A 178 -1.37 33.01 -6.40
N ASP A 179 -1.09 31.85 -5.82
CA ASP A 179 -1.47 31.42 -4.47
C ASP A 179 -0.40 31.68 -3.40
N ASP A 180 0.78 32.18 -3.79
CA ASP A 180 1.85 32.58 -2.86
C ASP A 180 1.73 34.06 -2.45
N ILE A 181 0.82 34.31 -1.50
CA ILE A 181 0.59 35.64 -0.93
C ILE A 181 1.22 35.73 0.45
N ALA A 182 2.22 36.59 0.59
CA ALA A 182 2.90 36.85 1.85
C ALA A 182 2.00 37.65 2.79
N LEU A 183 1.54 37.03 3.90
CA LEU A 183 0.67 37.66 4.89
C LEU A 183 1.43 38.60 5.84
N PRO A 184 0.76 39.55 6.54
CA PRO A 184 1.42 40.40 7.53
C PRO A 184 2.22 39.60 8.58
N GLY A 185 3.43 40.07 8.87
CA GLY A 185 4.40 39.40 9.73
C GLY A 185 5.67 39.00 8.99
N TRP A 186 6.44 38.10 9.59
CA TRP A 186 7.56 37.45 8.93
C TRP A 186 7.03 36.40 7.96
N TRP A 187 7.47 36.46 6.71
CA TRP A 187 7.12 35.48 5.70
C TRP A 187 8.34 35.02 4.93
N MET A 188 8.35 33.74 4.60
CA MET A 188 9.37 33.09 3.81
C MET A 188 8.69 32.45 2.61
N SER A 189 9.14 32.80 1.40
CA SER A 189 8.67 32.24 0.15
C SER A 189 9.85 31.72 -0.68
N PHE A 190 9.60 30.61 -1.37
CA PHE A 190 10.53 29.98 -2.30
C PHE A 190 9.85 29.89 -3.67
N ALA A 191 10.51 30.41 -4.70
CA ALA A 191 9.98 30.35 -6.06
C ALA A 191 9.97 28.92 -6.65
N ASN A 192 10.89 28.08 -6.19
CA ASN A 192 10.98 26.70 -6.65
C ASN A 192 10.12 25.77 -5.78
N PRO A 193 9.45 24.76 -6.38
CA PRO A 193 8.66 23.79 -5.63
C PRO A 193 9.52 23.00 -4.64
N VAL A 194 8.88 22.54 -3.56
CA VAL A 194 9.51 21.70 -2.54
C VAL A 194 9.96 20.38 -3.17
N ASP A 195 11.24 20.02 -2.99
CA ASP A 195 11.83 18.75 -3.43
C ASP A 195 11.87 17.82 -2.22
N LEU A 196 11.05 16.76 -2.24
CA LEU A 196 11.07 15.75 -1.17
C LEU A 196 12.38 14.95 -1.16
N GLY A 197 13.28 15.13 -2.14
CA GLY A 197 14.54 14.42 -2.19
C GLY A 197 14.37 12.90 -2.31
N VAL A 198 15.46 12.17 -2.50
CA VAL A 198 15.37 10.71 -2.50
C VAL A 198 14.99 10.26 -1.10
N LEU A 199 13.76 9.77 -0.94
CA LEU A 199 13.29 9.07 0.26
C LEU A 199 13.95 7.69 0.37
N ASN A 200 15.28 7.66 0.40
CA ASN A 200 16.04 6.48 0.77
C ASN A 200 15.90 6.34 2.28
N THR A 201 14.94 5.54 2.68
CA THR A 201 14.80 5.13 4.06
C THR A 201 16.13 4.52 4.54
N PRO A 202 16.60 4.82 5.76
CA PRO A 202 17.76 4.14 6.33
C PRO A 202 17.64 2.63 6.19
N GLU A 203 18.79 1.95 6.09
CA GLU A 203 18.80 0.49 6.16
C GLU A 203 18.08 0.05 7.44
N GLY A 204 16.99 -0.71 7.30
CA GLY A 204 16.11 -1.11 8.41
C GLY A 204 14.93 -0.17 8.72
N TYR A 205 14.76 0.95 8.02
CA TYR A 205 13.55 1.79 8.13
C TYR A 205 12.49 1.37 7.12
N THR A 206 11.29 1.15 7.65
CA THR A 206 10.22 0.43 6.97
C THR A 206 8.95 1.25 7.01
N VAL A 207 8.31 1.38 5.86
CA VAL A 207 6.99 2.00 5.76
C VAL A 207 5.92 0.94 6.02
N ASP A 208 5.06 1.19 7.02
CA ASP A 208 3.90 0.35 7.26
C ASP A 208 2.86 0.56 6.15
N PHE A 209 2.58 -0.51 5.41
CA PHE A 209 1.62 -0.54 4.32
C PHE A 209 0.34 -1.31 4.69
N SER A 210 0.18 -1.69 5.96
CA SER A 210 -0.97 -2.47 6.44
C SER A 210 -2.31 -1.75 6.24
N SER A 211 -2.28 -0.41 6.19
CA SER A 211 -3.43 0.43 5.84
C SER A 211 -3.98 0.18 4.43
N ALA A 212 -3.15 -0.34 3.52
CA ALA A 212 -3.57 -0.72 2.16
C ALA A 212 -4.18 -2.12 2.10
N TYR A 213 -3.95 -2.98 3.11
CA TYR A 213 -4.40 -4.37 3.09
C TYR A 213 -5.91 -4.55 2.82
N PRO A 214 -6.82 -3.74 3.39
CA PRO A 214 -8.24 -3.90 3.09
C PRO A 214 -8.57 -3.66 1.61
N GLN A 215 -7.90 -2.70 0.98
CA GLN A 215 -8.12 -2.34 -0.42
C GLN A 215 -7.53 -3.41 -1.35
N ILE A 216 -6.35 -3.94 -0.99
CA ILE A 216 -5.72 -5.05 -1.68
C ILE A 216 -6.57 -6.33 -1.55
N ALA A 217 -7.14 -6.60 -0.37
CA ALA A 217 -8.03 -7.74 -0.15
C ALA A 217 -9.27 -7.68 -1.04
N ASN A 218 -9.87 -6.49 -1.16
CA ASN A 218 -10.98 -6.27 -2.07
C ASN A 218 -10.58 -6.48 -3.55
N ALA A 219 -9.47 -5.88 -3.98
CA ALA A 219 -8.97 -6.01 -5.35
C ALA A 219 -8.67 -7.48 -5.74
N LEU A 220 -8.01 -8.21 -4.84
CA LEU A 220 -7.76 -9.65 -4.99
C LEU A 220 -9.07 -10.43 -5.04
N SER A 221 -10.04 -10.11 -4.18
CA SER A 221 -11.31 -10.81 -4.15
C SER A 221 -12.10 -10.66 -5.45
N VAL A 222 -12.07 -9.46 -6.04
CA VAL A 222 -12.65 -9.20 -7.38
C VAL A 222 -11.94 -10.04 -8.43
N ALA A 223 -10.60 -10.06 -8.44
CA ALA A 223 -9.82 -10.82 -9.41
C ALA A 223 -10.07 -12.34 -9.31
N LEU A 224 -10.14 -12.88 -8.09
CA LEU A 224 -10.42 -14.30 -7.80
C LEU A 224 -11.88 -14.70 -8.08
N SER A 225 -12.80 -13.74 -8.08
CA SER A 225 -14.19 -13.95 -8.49
C SER A 225 -14.35 -13.92 -10.00
N GLN A 226 -13.57 -13.10 -10.71
CA GLN A 226 -13.59 -13.02 -12.18
C GLN A 226 -12.93 -14.23 -12.85
N ASN A 227 -11.92 -14.80 -12.20
CA ASN A 227 -11.20 -15.97 -12.69
C ASN A 227 -11.27 -17.11 -11.67
N PRO A 228 -12.31 -17.96 -11.74
CA PRO A 228 -12.52 -19.04 -10.78
C PRO A 228 -11.31 -19.97 -10.66
N THR A 229 -10.92 -20.25 -9.44
CA THR A 229 -9.76 -21.08 -9.14
C THR A 229 -10.10 -22.54 -9.41
N SER A 230 -9.45 -23.15 -10.41
CA SER A 230 -9.72 -24.53 -10.79
C SER A 230 -8.96 -25.53 -9.90
N ILE A 231 -9.72 -26.41 -9.26
CA ILE A 231 -9.26 -27.47 -8.37
C ILE A 231 -9.70 -28.79 -9.00
N SER A 232 -8.78 -29.56 -9.60
CA SER A 232 -9.11 -30.76 -10.37
C SER A 232 -8.18 -31.93 -10.08
N GLY A 233 -8.69 -33.16 -10.18
CA GLY A 233 -7.90 -34.40 -10.21
C GLY A 233 -8.07 -35.31 -8.98
N ASN A 234 -7.05 -36.10 -8.70
CA ASN A 234 -6.86 -36.87 -7.47
C ASN A 234 -6.34 -35.99 -6.30
N GLU A 235 -5.68 -34.87 -6.62
CA GLU A 235 -5.26 -33.85 -5.66
C GLU A 235 -6.43 -33.04 -5.08
N SER A 236 -7.54 -32.89 -5.81
CA SER A 236 -8.70 -32.13 -5.34
C SER A 236 -9.43 -32.86 -4.22
N LEU A 237 -9.64 -34.17 -4.34
CA LEU A 237 -10.38 -34.96 -3.36
C LEU A 237 -9.57 -35.10 -2.05
N GLU A 238 -8.37 -35.68 -2.08
CA GLU A 238 -7.60 -35.92 -0.84
C GLU A 238 -7.19 -34.63 -0.13
N ALA A 239 -6.79 -33.57 -0.84
CA ALA A 239 -6.41 -32.31 -0.20
C ALA A 239 -7.62 -31.59 0.44
N LEU A 240 -8.81 -31.64 -0.21
CA LEU A 240 -10.05 -31.11 0.36
C LEU A 240 -10.53 -31.93 1.58
N PHE A 241 -10.40 -33.27 1.55
CA PHE A 241 -10.93 -34.15 2.61
C PHE A 241 -9.96 -34.47 3.76
N THR A 242 -8.65 -34.28 3.61
CA THR A 242 -7.66 -34.75 4.61
C THR A 242 -6.68 -33.72 5.15
N GLY A 243 -6.55 -32.50 4.59
CA GLY A 243 -5.47 -31.61 5.05
C GLY A 243 -5.39 -30.15 4.58
N GLY A 244 -6.32 -29.67 3.74
CA GLY A 244 -6.30 -28.30 3.22
C GLY A 244 -5.93 -28.22 1.74
N ILE A 245 -6.35 -27.15 1.07
CA ILE A 245 -6.04 -26.90 -0.34
C ILE A 245 -4.66 -26.27 -0.45
N LYS A 246 -3.75 -26.95 -1.14
CA LYS A 246 -2.47 -26.40 -1.58
C LYS A 246 -2.51 -26.14 -3.09
N LYS A 247 -2.45 -24.87 -3.52
CA LYS A 247 -2.67 -24.52 -4.93
C LYS A 247 -1.72 -23.46 -5.46
N ASP A 248 -1.18 -23.69 -6.65
CA ASP A 248 -0.59 -22.64 -7.46
C ASP A 248 -1.67 -21.86 -8.22
N MET A 249 -1.74 -20.57 -7.94
CA MET A 249 -2.69 -19.63 -8.53
C MET A 249 -2.14 -18.95 -9.78
N GLY A 250 -0.85 -19.16 -10.10
CA GLY A 250 -0.15 -18.50 -11.18
C GLY A 250 -0.07 -16.98 -10.98
N THR A 251 -0.20 -16.25 -12.08
CA THR A 251 -0.16 -14.78 -12.07
C THR A 251 -1.55 -14.19 -11.87
N ILE A 252 -1.74 -13.40 -10.81
CA ILE A 252 -2.94 -12.60 -10.57
C ILE A 252 -2.63 -11.15 -10.95
N ASN A 253 -3.32 -10.60 -11.94
CA ASN A 253 -3.07 -9.25 -12.43
C ASN A 253 -4.11 -8.26 -11.86
N LEU A 254 -3.65 -7.25 -11.12
CA LEU A 254 -4.46 -6.21 -10.49
C LEU A 254 -4.44 -4.88 -11.25
N SER A 255 -3.87 -4.80 -12.46
CA SER A 255 -3.73 -3.54 -13.22
C SER A 255 -5.06 -2.85 -13.58
N GLY A 256 -6.16 -3.61 -13.63
CA GLY A 256 -7.52 -3.12 -13.82
C GLY A 256 -8.26 -2.74 -12.53
N GLN A 257 -7.64 -2.93 -11.37
CA GLN A 257 -8.23 -2.61 -10.06
C GLN A 257 -7.88 -1.17 -9.65
N PRO A 258 -8.72 -0.51 -8.83
CA PRO A 258 -8.43 0.83 -8.33
C PRO A 258 -7.13 0.85 -7.50
N PRO A 259 -6.36 1.95 -7.55
CA PRO A 259 -5.12 2.06 -6.79
C PRO A 259 -5.43 2.12 -5.28
N ALA A 260 -4.59 1.45 -4.49
CA ALA A 260 -4.70 1.49 -3.03
C ALA A 260 -4.22 2.84 -2.49
N LEU A 261 -4.97 3.46 -1.59
CA LEU A 261 -4.58 4.69 -0.90
C LEU A 261 -3.67 4.36 0.29
N ILE A 262 -2.50 5.00 0.31
CA ILE A 262 -1.48 4.88 1.36
C ILE A 262 -1.21 6.28 1.92
N ASN A 263 -1.22 6.41 3.24
CA ASN A 263 -0.83 7.66 3.91
C ASN A 263 0.53 7.46 4.55
N LEU A 264 1.51 8.26 4.15
CA LEU A 264 2.86 8.29 4.73
C LEU A 264 3.00 9.54 5.60
N THR A 265 3.51 9.35 6.80
CA THR A 265 3.70 10.43 7.77
C THR A 265 5.16 10.49 8.19
N SER A 266 5.79 11.67 8.07
CA SER A 266 7.11 12.01 8.61
C SER A 266 8.19 10.95 8.36
N VAL A 267 8.57 10.70 7.11
CA VAL A 267 9.57 9.68 6.75
C VAL A 267 11.00 10.22 7.03
N PRO A 268 11.75 9.73 8.03
CA PRO A 268 13.11 10.15 8.33
C PRO A 268 14.12 9.61 7.29
N LEU A 269 15.16 10.41 7.01
CA LEU A 269 16.34 9.95 6.27
C LEU A 269 17.42 9.43 7.24
N SER A 270 18.31 8.60 6.71
CA SER A 270 19.39 7.91 7.45
C SER A 270 20.48 8.76 8.08
N ASN A 271 20.41 10.09 7.99
CA ASN A 271 21.52 10.96 8.37
C ASN A 271 21.10 12.05 9.36
N ALA A 272 22.02 12.34 10.29
CA ALA A 272 21.93 13.23 11.46
C ALA A 272 21.61 14.73 11.19
N ALA A 273 21.05 15.09 10.02
CA ALA A 273 20.72 16.47 9.66
C ALA A 273 19.36 16.96 10.22
N GLN A 274 18.61 16.10 10.92
CA GLN A 274 17.21 16.36 11.33
C GLN A 274 17.07 16.96 12.75
N GLY A 275 18.15 17.50 13.31
CA GLY A 275 18.19 18.11 14.65
C GLY A 275 18.56 19.59 14.61
N VAL A 276 17.82 20.42 13.86
CA VAL A 276 18.06 21.87 13.89
C VAL A 276 17.71 22.40 15.27
N VAL A 277 18.73 22.69 16.07
CA VAL A 277 18.57 23.31 17.40
C VAL A 277 18.13 24.76 17.17
N PRO A 278 16.96 25.18 17.68
CA PRO A 278 16.50 26.56 17.50
C PRO A 278 17.51 27.56 18.07
N ASN A 279 18.03 28.46 17.24
CA ASN A 279 18.93 29.54 17.65
C ASN A 279 18.19 30.87 17.68
N CYS A 280 17.37 31.05 18.71
CA CYS A 280 16.47 32.19 18.84
C CYS A 280 17.15 33.32 19.63
N TYR A 281 17.21 34.54 19.08
CA TYR A 281 17.83 35.71 19.72
C TYR A 281 16.91 36.95 19.68
N GLY A 282 16.75 37.64 20.81
CA GLY A 282 16.03 38.93 20.91
C GLY A 282 14.53 38.87 21.21
N GLY A 283 13.89 40.05 21.27
CA GLY A 283 12.45 40.23 21.62
C GLY A 283 11.46 39.99 20.48
N LEU A 284 11.95 39.87 19.24
CA LEU A 284 11.21 39.33 18.11
C LEU A 284 11.50 37.83 18.07
N LYS A 285 10.61 37.03 18.66
CA LYS A 285 10.85 35.59 18.79
C LYS A 285 10.78 34.92 17.41
N PHE A 286 11.94 34.69 16.80
CA PHE A 286 12.11 33.75 15.70
C PHE A 286 12.78 32.49 16.24
N CYS A 287 12.06 31.38 16.11
CA CYS A 287 12.50 30.00 16.09
C CYS A 287 11.75 29.40 14.88
#